data_AF-A0A357WU89-F1
#
_entry.id   AF-A0A357WU89-F1
#
_cell.length_a   1.000
_cell.length_b   1.000
_cell.length_c   1.000
_cell.angle_alpha   90.00
_cell.angle_beta   90.00
_cell.angle_gamma   90.00
#
_symmetry.space_group_name_H-M   'P 1'
#
loop_
_entity.id
_entity.type
_entity.pdbx_description
1 polymer ?
#
loop_
_entity_poly.entity_id
_entity_poly.type
_entity_poly.pdbx_seq_one_letter_code
_entity_poly.pdbx_strand_id
1 'polypeptide(L)'
;MRYDSEFLRLLKEKYPPGTRIRLTKMNDPYAPVPPGTEGTVDFIDDACGIHMQWDNGRSLALIPGEDSFSKISPPLQTLKLYMPLTVKKYERNEWGDWEDYPSELDQDTILSYHDSILAA
;
A
#
# COMPACT_ATOMS: atom_id res chain seq x y z
N MET A 1 28.54 7.93 9.01
CA MET A 1 27.54 8.85 8.46
C MET A 1 26.41 8.96 9.49
N ARG A 2 26.06 10.15 9.97
CA ARG A 2 24.99 10.30 10.98
C ARG A 2 23.73 10.70 10.22
N TYR A 3 22.78 9.79 10.11
CA TYR A 3 21.51 10.08 9.45
C TYR A 3 20.67 11.03 10.30
N ASP A 4 19.94 11.91 9.64
CA ASP A 4 19.00 12.82 10.28
C ASP A 4 17.81 12.02 10.84
N SER A 5 17.27 12.43 11.98
CA SER A 5 16.16 11.73 12.63
C SER A 5 14.90 11.71 11.76
N GLU A 6 14.69 12.75 10.96
CA GLU A 6 13.58 12.80 10.00
C GLU A 6 13.77 11.77 8.88
N PHE A 7 15.00 11.55 8.41
CA PHE A 7 15.28 10.53 7.39
C PHE A 7 14.97 9.12 7.88
N LEU A 8 15.37 8.79 9.10
CA LEU A 8 15.04 7.50 9.73
C LEU A 8 13.51 7.32 9.85
N ARG A 9 12.78 8.39 10.22
CA ARG A 9 11.32 8.37 10.33
C ARG A 9 10.66 8.10 8.98
N LEU A 10 11.11 8.79 7.93
CA LEU A 10 10.64 8.58 6.55
C LEU A 10 10.91 7.16 6.04
N LEU A 11 12.06 6.57 6.37
CA LEU A 11 12.35 5.18 6.01
C LEU A 11 11.41 4.19 6.69
N LYS A 12 11.16 4.36 8.00
CA LYS A 12 10.24 3.50 8.76
C LYS A 12 8.80 3.60 8.23
N GLU A 13 8.39 4.78 7.79
CA GLU A 13 7.07 4.99 7.18
C GLU A 13 6.96 4.38 5.78
N LYS A 14 8.01 4.51 4.96
CA LYS A 14 8.01 4.01 3.58
C LYS A 14 8.16 2.49 3.50
N TYR A 15 8.96 1.92 4.39
CA TYR A 15 9.32 0.50 4.45
C TYR A 15 9.06 -0.08 5.84
N PRO A 16 7.81 -0.14 6.30
CA PRO A 16 7.49 -0.78 7.56
C PRO A 16 7.85 -2.29 7.52
N PRO A 17 8.09 -2.92 8.67
CA PRO A 17 8.22 -4.37 8.79
C PRO A 17 7.12 -5.11 8.02
N GLY A 18 7.48 -6.19 7.32
CA GLY A 18 6.58 -6.91 6.43
C GLY A 18 6.53 -6.39 4.99
N THR A 19 7.17 -5.25 4.69
CA THR A 19 7.24 -4.75 3.32
C THR A 19 8.02 -5.72 2.41
N ARG A 20 7.43 -6.09 1.28
CA ARG A 20 8.11 -6.89 0.26
C ARG A 20 8.96 -6.03 -0.65
N ILE A 21 10.21 -6.43 -0.84
CA ILE A 21 11.19 -5.73 -1.67
C ILE A 21 11.84 -6.71 -2.63
N ARG A 22 12.06 -6.27 -3.87
CA ARG A 22 12.90 -6.95 -4.85
C ARG A 22 14.21 -6.19 -5.00
N LEU A 23 15.33 -6.90 -4.91
CA LEU A 23 16.65 -6.34 -5.15
C LEU A 23 16.90 -6.19 -6.65
N THR A 24 17.38 -5.02 -7.07
CA THR A 24 17.86 -4.80 -8.44
C THR A 24 19.38 -4.91 -8.51
N LYS A 25 20.10 -4.34 -7.54
CA LYS A 25 21.55 -4.42 -7.43
C LYS A 25 21.98 -4.14 -5.99
N MET A 26 22.91 -4.95 -5.50
CA MET A 26 23.58 -4.72 -4.21
C MET A 26 25.03 -4.32 -4.46
N ASN A 27 25.50 -3.29 -3.76
CA ASN A 27 26.86 -2.80 -3.86
C ASN A 27 27.77 -3.42 -2.80
N ASP A 28 27.98 -4.74 -2.89
CA ASP A 28 28.87 -5.50 -2.00
C ASP A 28 29.94 -6.23 -2.85
N PRO A 29 31.24 -5.98 -2.62
CA PRO A 29 32.33 -6.58 -3.39
C PRO A 29 32.67 -8.02 -2.98
N TYR A 30 32.18 -8.51 -1.83
CA TYR A 30 32.54 -9.82 -1.28
C TYR A 30 31.46 -10.86 -1.51
N ALA A 31 30.22 -10.56 -1.10
CA ALA A 31 29.14 -11.56 -1.14
C ALA A 31 27.76 -10.91 -1.32
N PRO A 32 27.48 -10.25 -2.46
CA PRO A 32 26.21 -9.58 -2.69
C PRO A 32 25.04 -10.56 -2.75
N VAL A 33 23.85 -10.11 -2.36
CA VAL A 33 22.60 -10.82 -2.67
C VAL A 33 22.37 -10.74 -4.20
N PRO A 34 22.01 -11.85 -4.87
CA PRO A 34 21.79 -11.84 -6.31
C PRO A 34 20.65 -10.88 -6.72
N PRO A 35 20.81 -10.08 -7.79
CA PRO A 35 19.71 -9.33 -8.40
C PRO A 35 18.48 -10.19 -8.68
N GLY A 36 17.30 -9.62 -8.51
CA GLY A 36 16.02 -10.30 -8.65
C GLY A 36 15.57 -11.06 -7.40
N THR A 37 16.46 -11.26 -6.41
CA THR A 37 16.06 -11.86 -5.13
C THR A 37 15.05 -10.96 -4.44
N GLU A 38 14.00 -11.58 -3.91
CA GLU A 38 13.00 -10.90 -3.11
C GLU A 38 13.18 -11.22 -1.63
N GLY A 39 12.72 -10.30 -0.80
CA GLY A 39 12.79 -10.43 0.64
C GLY A 39 11.75 -9.58 1.32
N THR A 40 11.60 -9.81 2.61
CA THR A 40 10.68 -9.07 3.49
C THR A 40 11.48 -8.23 4.46
N VAL A 41 11.08 -6.98 4.65
CA VAL A 41 11.69 -6.11 5.67
C VAL A 41 11.38 -6.66 7.05
N ASP A 42 12.42 -6.86 7.87
CA ASP A 42 12.30 -7.25 9.27
C ASP A 42 12.22 -6.00 10.17
N PHE A 43 13.27 -5.17 10.13
CA PHE A 43 13.29 -3.87 10.82
C PHE A 43 14.27 -2.88 10.18
N ILE A 44 14.24 -1.63 10.61
CA ILE A 44 15.20 -0.59 10.22
C ILE A 44 15.99 -0.16 11.45
N ASP A 45 17.31 -0.24 11.35
CA ASP A 45 18.21 0.14 12.44
C ASP A 45 18.48 1.65 12.51
N ASP A 46 19.19 2.08 13.55
CA ASP A 46 19.50 3.49 13.78
C ASP A 46 20.52 4.06 12.76
N ALA A 47 21.23 3.18 12.05
CA ALA A 47 22.11 3.53 10.94
C ALA A 47 21.36 3.60 9.60
N CYS A 48 20.02 3.57 9.62
CA CYS A 48 19.16 3.58 8.44
C CYS A 48 19.36 2.38 7.49
N GLY A 49 19.94 1.28 7.99
CA GLY A 49 20.00 0.00 7.30
C GLY A 49 18.66 -0.71 7.37
N ILE A 50 18.17 -1.17 6.21
CA ILE A 50 16.93 -1.95 6.11
C ILE A 50 17.30 -3.41 6.25
N HIS A 51 17.04 -4.02 7.40
CA HIS A 51 17.28 -5.44 7.63
C HIS A 51 16.21 -6.26 6.94
N MET A 52 16.67 -7.26 6.18
CA MET A 52 15.85 -8.05 5.28
C MET A 52 15.93 -9.53 5.65
N GLN A 53 14.79 -10.20 5.58
CA GLN A 53 14.70 -11.64 5.48
C GLN A 53 14.54 -12.00 3.99
N TRP A 54 15.64 -12.37 3.33
CA TRP A 54 15.62 -12.73 1.91
C TRP A 54 15.08 -14.14 1.71
N ASP A 55 14.34 -14.36 0.62
CA ASP A 55 13.70 -15.65 0.31
C ASP A 55 14.73 -16.77 0.06
N ASN A 56 15.95 -16.41 -0.31
CA ASN A 56 17.08 -17.33 -0.48
C ASN A 56 17.79 -17.65 0.86
N GLY A 57 17.24 -17.22 1.99
CA GLY A 57 17.78 -17.47 3.33
C GLY A 57 18.92 -16.54 3.75
N ARG A 58 19.26 -15.51 2.95
CA ARG A 58 20.25 -14.50 3.34
C ARG A 58 19.63 -13.43 4.25
N SER A 59 20.48 -12.67 4.93
CA SER A 59 20.08 -11.64 5.89
C SER A 59 20.82 -10.30 5.74
N LEU A 60 21.42 -10.05 4.57
CA LEU A 60 22.14 -8.79 4.31
C LEU A 60 21.17 -7.61 4.28
N ALA A 61 21.49 -6.56 5.04
CA ALA A 61 20.73 -5.33 5.06
C ALA A 61 20.91 -4.53 3.77
N LEU A 62 19.89 -3.76 3.39
CA LEU A 62 19.96 -2.79 2.29
C LEU A 62 20.35 -1.42 2.83
N ILE A 63 21.19 -0.72 2.08
CA ILE A 63 21.60 0.65 2.37
C ILE A 63 20.95 1.59 1.35
N PRO A 64 19.94 2.39 1.74
CA PRO A 64 19.33 3.38 0.86
C PRO A 64 20.38 4.36 0.31
N GLY A 65 20.47 4.47 -1.02
CA GLY A 65 21.43 5.33 -1.71
C GLY A 65 22.67 4.60 -2.23
N GLU A 66 23.01 3.43 -1.67
CA GLU A 66 24.08 2.56 -2.18
C GLU A 66 23.51 1.37 -2.96
N ASP A 67 22.45 0.75 -2.43
CA ASP A 67 21.75 -0.36 -3.07
C ASP A 67 20.57 0.12 -3.92
N SER A 68 20.24 -0.66 -4.96
CA SER A 68 19.11 -0.43 -5.85
C SER A 68 18.06 -1.51 -5.66
N PHE A 69 16.83 -1.12 -5.31
CA PHE A 69 15.73 -2.03 -5.02
C PHE A 69 14.37 -1.36 -5.24
N SER A 70 13.31 -2.17 -5.30
CA SER A 70 11.93 -1.70 -5.48
C SER A 70 10.96 -2.40 -4.53
N LYS A 71 10.01 -1.65 -3.97
CA LYS A 71 8.89 -2.21 -3.20
C LYS A 71 7.97 -3.00 -4.14
N ILE A 72 7.63 -4.23 -3.77
CA ILE A 72 6.67 -5.05 -4.48
C ILE A 72 5.28 -4.66 -3.98
N SER A 73 4.47 -4.07 -4.85
CA SER A 73 3.06 -3.87 -4.55
C SER A 73 2.37 -5.23 -4.45
N PRO A 74 1.42 -5.41 -3.51
CA PRO A 74 0.59 -6.60 -3.52
C PRO A 74 -0.11 -6.73 -4.87
N PRO A 75 -0.29 -7.95 -5.39
CA PRO A 75 -1.03 -8.15 -6.62
C PRO A 75 -2.43 -7.53 -6.46
N LEU A 76 -2.92 -6.87 -7.51
CA LEU A 76 -4.28 -6.36 -7.54
C LEU A 76 -5.23 -7.53 -7.25
N GLN A 77 -5.88 -7.50 -6.09
CA GLN A 77 -6.86 -8.52 -5.73
C GLN A 77 -8.16 -8.21 -6.46
N THR A 78 -8.69 -9.17 -7.21
CA THR A 78 -10.04 -9.07 -7.77
C THR A 78 -11.03 -9.27 -6.62
N LEU A 79 -11.71 -8.21 -6.21
CA LEU A 79 -12.80 -8.30 -5.24
C LEU A 79 -13.94 -9.11 -5.86
N LYS A 80 -14.23 -10.28 -5.28
CA LYS A 80 -15.44 -11.03 -5.60
C LYS A 80 -16.60 -10.43 -4.81
N LEU A 81 -17.35 -9.56 -5.44
CA LEU A 81 -18.59 -9.02 -4.89
C LEU A 81 -19.68 -10.09 -5.02
N TYR A 82 -19.94 -10.81 -3.94
CA TYR A 82 -21.00 -11.83 -3.88
C TYR A 82 -22.39 -11.22 -3.63
N MET A 83 -22.46 -9.92 -3.32
CA MET A 83 -23.70 -9.17 -3.22
C MET A 83 -23.85 -8.29 -4.46
N PRO A 84 -25.07 -8.16 -5.02
CA PRO A 84 -25.33 -7.17 -6.05
C PRO A 84 -25.01 -5.77 -5.48
N LEU A 85 -24.34 -4.94 -6.29
CA LEU A 85 -24.13 -3.54 -5.95
C LEU A 85 -25.47 -2.81 -6.03
N THR A 86 -26.14 -2.63 -4.90
CA THR A 86 -27.40 -1.88 -4.81
C THR A 86 -27.12 -0.45 -4.35
N VAL A 87 -27.72 0.53 -5.03
CA VAL A 87 -27.65 1.94 -4.63
C VAL A 87 -28.83 2.26 -3.72
N LYS A 88 -28.52 2.89 -2.59
CA LYS A 88 -29.49 3.32 -1.59
C LYS A 88 -29.49 4.84 -1.52
N LYS A 89 -30.67 5.45 -1.66
CA LYS A 89 -30.86 6.90 -1.61
C LYS A 89 -31.45 7.28 -0.25
N TYR A 90 -30.84 8.27 0.39
CA TYR A 90 -31.35 8.92 1.59
C TYR A 90 -31.90 10.28 1.19
N GLU A 91 -33.17 10.53 1.50
CA GLU A 91 -33.84 11.79 1.21
C GLU A 91 -34.04 12.59 2.50
N ARG A 92 -34.18 13.92 2.36
CA ARG A 92 -34.63 14.75 3.47
C ARG A 92 -36.15 14.76 3.49
N ASN A 93 -36.72 14.59 4.67
CA ASN A 93 -38.14 14.70 4.88
C ASN A 93 -38.61 16.17 4.86
N GLU A 94 -39.91 16.39 5.04
CA GLU A 94 -40.55 17.72 5.03
C GLU A 94 -40.02 18.68 6.11
N TRP A 95 -39.34 18.15 7.13
CA TRP A 95 -38.71 18.92 8.21
C TRP A 95 -37.21 19.13 8.00
N GLY A 96 -36.66 18.65 6.89
CA GLY A 96 -35.25 18.80 6.52
C GLY A 96 -34.31 17.78 7.16
N ASP A 97 -34.83 16.84 7.94
CA ASP A 97 -34.08 15.74 8.54
C ASP A 97 -33.92 14.60 7.53
N TRP A 98 -32.81 13.86 7.61
CA TRP A 98 -32.60 12.68 6.78
C TRP A 98 -33.56 11.56 7.18
N GLU A 99 -34.20 10.93 6.21
CA GLU A 99 -34.95 9.70 6.46
C GLU A 99 -34.02 8.58 6.93
N ASP A 100 -34.49 7.80 7.91
CA ASP A 100 -33.72 6.74 8.55
C ASP A 100 -33.66 5.46 7.69
N TYR A 101 -34.67 5.27 6.84
CA TYR A 101 -34.76 4.15 5.90
C TYR A 101 -34.48 4.62 4.48
N PRO A 102 -33.43 4.08 3.81
CA PRO A 102 -33.15 4.45 2.44
C PRO A 102 -34.13 3.81 1.47
N SER A 103 -34.39 4.50 0.36
CA SER A 103 -35.04 3.92 -0.80
C SER A 103 -34.02 3.21 -1.68
N GLU A 104 -34.37 2.01 -2.15
CA GLU A 104 -33.58 1.33 -3.18
C GLU A 104 -33.88 1.93 -4.54
N LEU A 105 -32.83 2.26 -5.29
CA LEU A 105 -32.98 2.76 -6.66
C LEU A 105 -32.86 1.61 -7.66
N ASP A 106 -33.73 1.62 -8.66
CA ASP A 106 -33.58 0.76 -9.83
C ASP A 106 -32.38 1.21 -10.69
N GLN A 107 -31.94 0.33 -11.60
CA GLN A 107 -30.77 0.57 -12.43
C GLN A 107 -30.89 1.76 -13.38
N ASP A 108 -32.08 2.05 -13.88
CA ASP A 108 -32.30 3.14 -14.84
C ASP A 108 -32.27 4.49 -14.11
N THR A 109 -32.91 4.55 -12.94
CA THR A 109 -32.91 5.72 -12.06
C THR A 109 -31.50 6.05 -11.56
N ILE A 110 -30.67 5.05 -11.25
CA ILE A 110 -29.26 5.26 -10.84
C ILE A 110 -28.48 6.07 -11.88
N LEU A 111 -28.70 5.83 -13.18
CA LEU A 111 -27.94 6.51 -14.24
C LEU A 111 -28.19 8.03 -14.24
N SER A 112 -29.39 8.47 -13.85
CA SER A 112 -29.69 9.90 -13.73
C SER A 112 -28.85 10.62 -12.65
N TYR A 113 -28.27 9.89 -11.71
CA TYR A 113 -27.43 10.43 -10.63
C TYR A 113 -25.93 10.44 -10.97
N HIS A 114 -25.53 10.01 -12.18
CA HIS A 114 -24.13 9.89 -12.58
C HIS A 114 -23.29 11.15 -12.27
N ASP A 115 -23.75 12.31 -12.73
CA ASP A 115 -23.03 13.58 -12.57
C ASP A 115 -22.94 14.00 -11.10
N SER A 116 -23.97 13.73 -10.30
CA SER A 116 -23.98 14.05 -8.86
C SER A 116 -23.05 13.16 -8.06
N ILE A 117 -22.89 11.89 -8.46
CA ILE A 117 -21.97 10.95 -7.82
C ILE A 117 -20.52 11.31 -8.13
N LEU A 118 -20.22 11.71 -9.38
CA LEU A 118 -18.87 12.10 -9.78
C LEU A 118 -18.42 13.45 -9.23
N ALA A 119 -19.36 14.33 -8.89
CA ALA A 119 -19.08 15.65 -8.32
C ALA A 119 -18.84 15.63 -6.80
N ALA A 120 -19.03 14.48 -6.14
CA ALA A 120 -18.90 14.31 -4.69
C ALA A 120 -17.45 14.07 -4.21
#